data_AF-A0A7Y1XDM1-F1
#
_entry.id   AF-A0A7Y1XDM1-F1
#
_cell.length_a   1.000
_cell.length_b   1.000
_cell.length_c   1.000
_cell.angle_alpha   90.00
_cell.angle_beta   90.00
_cell.angle_gamma   90.00
#
_symmetry.space_group_name_H-M   'P 1'
#
loop_
_entity.id
_entity.type
_entity.pdbx_description
1 polymer ?
#
loop_
_entity_poly.entity_id
_entity_poly.type
_entity_poly.pdbx_seq_one_letter_code
_entity_poly.pdbx_strand_id
1 'polypeptide(L)'
;SRHWMALIRQVLVAGLLNKDIETYGVLRMSKAGEKFLESPTKFMMTEDHTYDEESDDGIITNAKSGGASADEKLVKLLKDLRKRNAKKLGVPPFVIFQDPSLEDMALKYPIDINELSNVHGVGESKAKKYGKDFVELIASYVEENDIIRPDDLVVKSTGTNSAIKLYIIQNVDRKLPLDDIASSKGISMDDFIKEMEAIVFSGTKLNIDYWLNDILDEDQQEEIHDYFMESETDKISEALEEFDGDYEEEELRLYRIKFISEVAN
;
A
#
# COMPACT_ATOMS: atom_id res chain seq x y z
N SER A 1 26.53 -8.05 -0.05
CA SER A 1 26.25 -6.67 0.40
C SER A 1 25.67 -6.59 1.82
N ARG A 2 24.97 -7.62 2.32
CA ARG A 2 24.34 -7.68 3.67
C ARG A 2 25.24 -7.31 4.85
N HIS A 3 26.48 -7.82 4.89
CA HIS A 3 27.45 -7.52 5.95
C HIS A 3 27.71 -6.01 6.08
N TRP A 4 27.90 -5.31 4.96
CA TRP A 4 28.14 -3.87 4.95
C TRP A 4 26.91 -3.08 5.40
N MET A 5 25.70 -3.54 5.09
CA MET A 5 24.47 -2.92 5.59
C MET A 5 24.29 -3.11 7.10
N ALA A 6 24.57 -4.31 7.62
CA ALA A 6 24.57 -4.57 9.05
C ALA A 6 25.59 -3.69 9.79
N LEU A 7 26.79 -3.55 9.23
CA LEU A 7 27.82 -2.64 9.75
C LEU A 7 27.32 -1.19 9.77
N ILE A 8 26.78 -0.69 8.65
CA ILE A 8 26.25 0.68 8.55
C ILE A 8 25.16 0.93 9.59
N ARG A 9 24.22 -0.01 9.79
CA ARG A 9 23.17 0.09 10.83
C ARG A 9 23.76 0.16 12.23
N GLN A 10 24.73 -0.69 12.55
CA GLN A 10 25.36 -0.70 13.87
C GLN A 10 26.23 0.54 14.11
N VAL A 11 26.86 1.08 13.08
CA VAL A 11 27.64 2.34 13.13
C VAL A 11 26.73 3.56 13.28
N LEU A 12 25.54 3.55 12.68
CA LEU A 12 24.49 4.55 12.92
C LEU A 12 23.98 4.51 14.37
N VAL A 13 23.70 3.32 14.91
CA VAL A 13 23.29 3.14 16.33
C VAL A 13 24.38 3.60 17.29
N ALA A 14 25.65 3.35 16.95
CA ALA A 14 26.79 3.83 17.72
C ALA A 14 27.03 5.34 17.60
N GLY A 15 26.26 6.05 16.74
CA GLY A 15 26.33 7.50 16.56
C GLY A 15 27.58 8.00 15.84
N LEU A 16 28.31 7.14 15.14
CA LEU A 16 29.49 7.52 14.34
C LEU A 16 29.09 8.07 12.96
N LEU A 17 27.98 7.58 12.42
CA LEU A 17 27.30 8.14 11.24
C LEU A 17 25.94 8.69 11.65
N ASN A 18 25.45 9.66 10.89
CA ASN A 18 24.10 10.21 11.02
C ASN A 18 23.41 10.23 9.65
N LYS A 19 22.08 10.15 9.64
CA LYS A 19 21.30 10.39 8.43
C LYS A 19 21.13 11.88 8.21
N ASP A 20 21.28 12.32 6.98
CA ASP A 20 20.85 13.66 6.59
C ASP A 20 19.31 13.69 6.59
N ILE A 21 18.73 14.60 7.38
CA ILE A 21 17.27 14.71 7.53
C ILE A 21 16.68 15.44 6.32
N GLU A 22 17.50 16.22 5.60
CA GLU A 22 17.08 17.04 4.45
C GLU A 22 17.25 16.30 3.12
N THR A 23 18.14 15.30 3.05
CA THR A 23 18.45 14.58 1.81
C THR A 23 18.26 13.07 1.98
N TYR A 24 17.26 12.52 1.28
CA TYR A 24 16.95 11.09 1.32
C TYR A 24 18.15 10.23 0.89
N GLY A 25 18.47 9.21 1.69
CA GLY A 25 19.52 8.23 1.36
C GLY A 25 20.96 8.67 1.60
N VAL A 26 21.22 9.88 2.10
CA VAL A 26 22.58 10.38 2.35
C VAL A 26 23.00 10.15 3.80
N LEU A 27 24.15 9.48 3.98
CA LEU A 27 24.81 9.33 5.27
C LEU A 27 25.89 10.39 5.44
N ARG A 28 25.90 11.05 6.59
CA ARG A 28 26.95 12.00 6.97
C ARG A 28 27.77 11.47 8.15
N MET A 29 29.05 11.80 8.16
CA MET A 29 29.90 11.54 9.31
C MET A 29 29.46 12.41 10.49
N SER A 30 29.38 11.83 11.68
CA SER A 30 29.14 12.60 12.90
C SER A 30 30.46 13.15 13.46
N LYS A 31 30.39 14.11 14.39
CA LYS A 31 31.58 14.55 15.15
C LYS A 31 32.28 13.42 15.91
N ALA A 32 31.54 12.38 16.31
CA ALA A 32 32.10 11.20 16.93
C ALA A 32 32.78 10.28 15.89
N GLY A 33 32.21 10.18 14.69
CA GLY A 33 32.82 9.48 13.54
C GLY A 33 34.14 10.11 13.09
N GLU A 34 34.22 11.45 13.03
CA GLU A 34 35.46 12.17 12.72
C GLU A 34 36.57 11.85 13.74
N LYS A 35 36.25 11.92 15.04
CA LYS A 35 37.19 11.54 16.12
C LYS A 35 37.62 10.07 16.05
N PHE A 36 36.71 9.18 15.64
CA PHE A 36 37.02 7.77 15.45
C PHE A 36 38.02 7.55 14.29
N LEU A 37 37.94 8.35 13.22
CA LEU A 37 38.92 8.31 12.13
C LEU A 37 40.30 8.80 12.56
N GLU A 38 40.37 9.80 13.44
CA GLU A 38 41.62 10.31 14.01
C GLU A 38 42.29 9.33 14.99
N SER A 39 41.51 8.50 15.68
CA SER A 39 42.02 7.51 16.64
C SER A 39 41.14 6.25 16.66
N PRO A 40 41.36 5.32 15.71
CA PRO A 40 40.52 4.13 15.56
C PRO A 40 40.58 3.25 16.80
N THR A 41 39.41 2.91 17.32
CA THR A 41 39.25 1.94 18.42
C THR A 41 38.51 0.70 17.94
N LYS A 42 38.65 -0.41 18.66
CA LYS A 42 37.95 -1.66 18.28
C LYS A 42 36.45 -1.46 18.43
N PHE A 43 35.72 -1.71 17.35
CA PHE A 43 34.26 -1.72 17.33
C PHE A 43 33.76 -3.16 17.31
N MET A 44 33.06 -3.58 18.37
CA MET A 44 32.46 -4.91 18.44
C MET A 44 31.13 -4.87 17.70
N MET A 45 30.95 -5.79 16.75
CA MET A 45 29.75 -5.88 15.92
C MET A 45 29.08 -7.24 16.15
N THR A 46 27.76 -7.27 16.27
CA THR A 46 27.00 -8.51 16.31
C THR A 46 26.95 -9.13 14.91
N GLU A 47 27.25 -10.41 14.80
CA GLU A 47 27.16 -11.16 13.54
C GLU A 47 25.70 -11.28 13.08
N ASP A 48 25.46 -11.06 11.78
CA ASP A 48 24.11 -11.07 11.20
C ASP A 48 23.57 -12.49 11.22
N HIS A 49 22.44 -12.74 11.90
CA HIS A 49 21.83 -14.06 11.95
C HIS A 49 21.15 -14.37 10.60
N THR A 50 21.49 -15.51 10.00
CA THR A 50 20.85 -16.03 8.79
C THR A 50 19.44 -16.53 9.12
N TYR A 51 18.45 -15.66 8.95
CA TYR A 51 17.14 -16.09 8.48
C TYR A 51 17.10 -15.83 6.96
N ASP A 52 16.61 -16.84 6.24
CA ASP A 52 16.58 -16.88 4.78
C ASP A 52 15.86 -15.68 4.19
N GLU A 53 16.33 -15.31 3.01
CA GLU A 53 16.00 -14.12 2.24
C GLU A 53 14.55 -14.18 1.75
N GLU A 54 13.70 -13.31 2.31
CA GLU A 54 12.66 -12.52 1.65
C GLU A 54 12.01 -11.66 2.73
N SER A 55 11.72 -10.39 2.42
CA SER A 55 11.18 -9.34 3.30
C SER A 55 12.15 -8.69 4.32
N ASP A 56 12.90 -7.68 3.88
CA ASP A 56 13.43 -6.65 4.79
C ASP A 56 13.25 -5.27 4.15
N ASP A 57 12.01 -4.80 4.13
CA ASP A 57 11.71 -3.37 4.11
C ASP A 57 10.74 -3.11 5.27
N GLY A 58 11.30 -2.99 6.48
CA GLY A 58 10.48 -2.88 7.69
C GLY A 58 11.24 -2.61 8.97
N ILE A 59 12.44 -2.01 8.93
CA ILE A 59 13.06 -1.44 10.14
C ILE A 59 12.78 0.06 10.16
N ILE A 60 11.62 0.45 10.69
CA ILE A 60 11.47 1.72 11.39
C ILE A 60 10.77 1.50 12.73
N THR A 61 11.64 1.61 13.74
CA THR A 61 11.45 1.91 15.15
C THR A 61 10.12 2.56 15.57
N ASN A 62 9.54 2.00 16.63
CA ASN A 62 8.56 2.63 17.52
C ASN A 62 8.82 4.13 17.71
N ALA A 63 7.86 4.94 17.28
CA ALA A 63 7.52 6.19 17.94
C ALA A 63 6.04 6.10 18.31
N LYS A 64 5.77 6.24 19.61
CA LYS A 64 4.42 6.49 20.13
C LYS A 64 3.87 7.73 19.43
N SER A 65 3.01 7.55 18.43
CA SER A 65 2.00 8.53 18.04
C SER A 65 0.69 8.11 18.71
N GLY A 66 0.10 9.04 19.48
CA GLY A 66 -1.10 8.77 20.25
C GLY A 66 -2.34 8.56 19.38
N GLY A 67 -3.29 7.78 19.90
CA GLY A 67 -4.70 8.01 19.58
C GLY A 67 -5.58 6.84 19.13
N ALA A 68 -5.11 5.58 19.11
CA ALA A 68 -6.01 4.44 18.88
C ALA A 68 -5.89 3.43 20.03
N SER A 69 -6.86 3.43 20.94
CA SER A 69 -7.09 2.28 21.82
C SER A 69 -7.65 1.14 20.97
N ALA A 70 -7.08 -0.06 21.11
CA ALA A 70 -7.60 -1.25 20.42
C ALA A 70 -9.10 -1.43 20.69
N ASP A 71 -9.86 -1.83 19.66
CA ASP A 71 -11.30 -2.08 19.79
C ASP A 71 -11.56 -3.21 20.79
N GLU A 72 -11.98 -2.85 22.00
CA GLU A 72 -12.19 -3.78 23.10
C GLU A 72 -13.24 -4.86 22.78
N LYS A 73 -14.24 -4.52 21.96
CA LYS A 73 -15.30 -5.46 21.55
C LYS A 73 -14.73 -6.50 20.60
N LEU A 74 -13.95 -6.09 19.60
CA LEU A 74 -13.27 -7.01 18.70
C LEU A 74 -12.23 -7.87 19.44
N VAL A 75 -11.42 -7.30 20.35
CA VAL A 75 -10.47 -8.06 21.17
C VAL A 75 -11.16 -9.18 21.96
N LYS A 76 -12.34 -8.91 22.53
CA LYS A 76 -13.12 -9.92 23.24
C LYS A 76 -13.56 -11.06 22.31
N LEU A 77 -14.09 -10.73 21.13
CA LEU A 77 -14.51 -11.72 20.13
C LEU A 77 -13.33 -12.59 19.67
N LEU A 78 -12.16 -11.98 19.44
CA LEU A 78 -10.93 -12.67 19.07
C LEU A 78 -10.43 -13.60 20.19
N LYS A 79 -10.51 -13.19 21.45
CA LYS A 79 -10.17 -14.04 22.61
C LYS A 79 -11.09 -15.25 22.71
N ASP A 80 -12.38 -15.07 22.47
CA ASP A 80 -13.36 -16.17 22.47
C ASP A 80 -13.15 -17.13 21.30
N LEU A 81 -12.86 -16.61 20.10
CA LEU A 81 -12.50 -17.42 18.94
C LEU A 81 -11.22 -18.24 19.20
N ARG A 82 -10.16 -17.59 19.71
CA ARG A 82 -8.92 -18.27 20.09
C ARG A 82 -9.17 -19.41 21.06
N LYS A 83 -10.00 -19.20 22.08
CA LYS A 83 -10.34 -20.24 23.05
C LYS A 83 -11.08 -21.41 22.40
N ARG A 84 -12.02 -21.15 21.49
CA ARG A 84 -12.73 -22.18 20.72
C ARG A 84 -11.77 -22.99 19.84
N ASN A 85 -10.88 -22.32 19.10
CA ASN A 85 -9.94 -22.98 18.20
C ASN A 85 -8.88 -23.79 18.95
N ALA A 86 -8.39 -23.26 20.06
CA ALA A 86 -7.46 -23.95 20.95
C ALA A 86 -8.06 -25.25 21.51
N LYS A 87 -9.34 -25.20 21.92
CA LYS A 87 -10.09 -26.37 22.38
C LYS A 87 -10.25 -27.42 21.27
N LYS A 88 -10.59 -27.01 20.05
CA LYS A 88 -10.70 -27.93 18.89
C LYS A 88 -9.39 -28.64 18.58
N LEU A 89 -8.26 -27.93 18.73
CA LEU A 89 -6.92 -28.43 18.41
C LEU A 89 -6.20 -29.09 19.59
N GLY A 90 -6.78 -29.07 20.79
CA GLY A 90 -6.17 -29.65 21.99
C GLY A 90 -4.90 -28.94 22.46
N VAL A 91 -4.74 -27.65 22.16
CA VAL A 91 -3.56 -26.85 22.53
C VAL A 91 -3.93 -25.70 23.47
N PRO A 92 -3.00 -25.16 24.28
CA PRO A 92 -3.24 -23.94 25.04
C PRO A 92 -3.54 -22.72 24.12
N PRO A 93 -4.45 -21.80 24.51
CA PRO A 93 -4.86 -20.68 23.66
C PRO A 93 -3.73 -19.80 23.13
N PHE A 94 -2.73 -19.50 23.96
CA PHE A 94 -1.60 -18.64 23.58
C PHE A 94 -0.70 -19.24 22.48
N VAL A 95 -0.81 -20.56 22.22
CA VAL A 95 -0.07 -21.23 21.13
C VAL A 95 -0.57 -20.78 19.76
N ILE A 96 -1.86 -20.47 19.66
CA ILE A 96 -2.47 -19.93 18.44
C ILE A 96 -1.98 -18.50 18.23
N PHE A 97 -2.42 -17.58 19.10
CA PHE A 97 -1.98 -16.17 19.11
C PHE A 97 -1.85 -15.67 20.54
N GLN A 98 -0.83 -14.84 20.79
CA GLN A 98 -0.65 -14.20 22.10
C GLN A 98 -1.56 -12.98 22.22
N ASP A 99 -1.82 -12.53 23.45
CA ASP A 99 -2.70 -11.38 23.70
C ASP A 99 -2.27 -10.11 22.94
N PRO A 100 -0.97 -9.74 22.86
CA PRO A 100 -0.53 -8.60 22.05
C PRO A 100 -0.87 -8.72 20.56
N SER A 101 -0.87 -9.94 20.00
CA SER A 101 -1.26 -10.15 18.61
C SER A 101 -2.76 -9.93 18.40
N LEU A 102 -3.60 -10.29 19.38
CA LEU A 102 -5.05 -10.04 19.29
C LEU A 102 -5.37 -8.55 19.44
N GLU A 103 -4.61 -7.84 20.26
CA GLU A 103 -4.72 -6.37 20.39
C GLU A 103 -4.29 -5.68 19.09
N ASP A 104 -3.19 -6.11 18.47
CA ASP A 104 -2.73 -5.56 17.18
C ASP A 104 -3.70 -5.90 16.02
N MET A 105 -4.32 -7.09 16.01
CA MET A 105 -5.41 -7.40 15.06
C MET A 105 -6.59 -6.44 15.21
N ALA A 106 -6.96 -6.09 16.43
CA ALA A 106 -8.06 -5.17 16.70
C ALA A 106 -7.71 -3.69 16.47
N LEU A 107 -6.44 -3.39 16.20
CA LEU A 107 -6.00 -2.08 15.73
C LEU A 107 -5.96 -2.02 14.19
N LYS A 108 -5.50 -3.09 13.54
CA LYS A 108 -5.24 -3.12 12.09
C LYS A 108 -6.39 -3.66 11.25
N TYR A 109 -7.29 -4.45 11.83
CA TYR A 109 -8.42 -5.08 11.15
C TYR A 109 -8.05 -5.90 9.89
N PRO A 110 -7.14 -6.89 9.98
CA PRO A 110 -6.77 -7.70 8.82
C PRO A 110 -7.95 -8.57 8.35
N ILE A 111 -8.34 -8.44 7.07
CA ILE A 111 -9.42 -9.19 6.41
C ILE A 111 -8.91 -10.22 5.41
N ASP A 112 -7.60 -10.38 5.28
CA ASP A 112 -7.00 -11.49 4.55
C ASP A 112 -5.78 -12.08 5.28
N ILE A 113 -5.29 -13.23 4.78
CA ILE A 113 -4.17 -13.96 5.40
C ILE A 113 -2.84 -13.21 5.26
N ASN A 114 -2.67 -12.42 4.20
CA ASN A 114 -1.46 -11.64 3.95
C ASN A 114 -1.40 -10.48 4.95
N GLU A 115 -2.48 -9.70 5.09
CA GLU A 115 -2.62 -8.66 6.10
C GLU A 115 -2.43 -9.23 7.52
N LEU A 116 -3.01 -10.40 7.81
CA LEU A 116 -2.84 -11.07 9.09
C LEU A 116 -1.38 -11.42 9.37
N SER A 117 -0.59 -11.76 8.35
CA SER A 117 0.85 -12.06 8.50
C SER A 117 1.72 -10.84 8.82
N ASN A 118 1.17 -9.62 8.64
CA ASN A 118 1.81 -8.35 9.02
C ASN A 118 1.44 -7.91 10.45
N VAL A 119 0.64 -8.71 11.16
CA VAL A 119 0.31 -8.48 12.58
C VAL A 119 1.49 -8.86 13.47
N HIS A 120 1.75 -8.03 14.47
CA HIS A 120 2.81 -8.26 15.44
C HIS A 120 2.65 -9.61 16.16
N GLY A 121 3.66 -10.47 16.07
CA GLY A 121 3.66 -11.81 16.66
C GLY A 121 2.94 -12.88 15.82
N VAL A 122 2.50 -12.55 14.60
CA VAL A 122 1.87 -13.45 13.64
C VAL A 122 2.76 -13.63 12.41
N GLY A 123 3.65 -14.63 12.43
CA GLY A 123 4.38 -15.00 11.21
C GLY A 123 3.51 -15.78 10.21
N GLU A 124 3.93 -15.85 8.96
CA GLU A 124 3.21 -16.54 7.86
C GLU A 124 2.74 -17.95 8.23
N SER A 125 3.59 -18.74 8.90
CA SER A 125 3.25 -20.11 9.28
C SER A 125 2.02 -20.16 10.20
N LYS A 126 1.92 -19.21 11.14
CA LYS A 126 0.76 -19.10 12.03
C LYS A 126 -0.46 -18.54 11.30
N ALA A 127 -0.27 -17.54 10.43
CA ALA A 127 -1.34 -16.97 9.62
C ALA A 127 -1.99 -18.06 8.75
N LYS A 128 -1.19 -18.83 8.01
CA LYS A 128 -1.66 -19.95 7.18
C LYS A 128 -2.33 -21.06 8.01
N LYS A 129 -1.78 -21.38 9.17
CA LYS A 129 -2.25 -22.52 9.99
C LYS A 129 -3.49 -22.21 10.84
N TYR A 130 -3.62 -20.99 11.34
CA TYR A 130 -4.65 -20.63 12.32
C TYR A 130 -5.50 -19.42 11.92
N GLY A 131 -5.11 -18.68 10.88
CA GLY A 131 -5.64 -17.36 10.57
C GLY A 131 -6.99 -17.32 9.90
N LYS A 132 -7.40 -18.39 9.20
CA LYS A 132 -8.64 -18.41 8.39
C LYS A 132 -9.87 -17.95 9.19
N ASP A 133 -10.16 -18.60 10.31
CA ASP A 133 -11.33 -18.25 11.14
C ASP A 133 -11.23 -16.84 11.74
N PHE A 134 -10.01 -16.33 11.95
CA PHE A 134 -9.79 -15.00 12.53
C PHE A 134 -10.05 -13.91 11.50
N VAL A 135 -9.50 -14.08 10.30
CA VAL A 135 -9.72 -13.21 9.16
C VAL A 135 -11.21 -13.15 8.80
N GLU A 136 -11.89 -14.30 8.73
CA GLU A 136 -13.34 -14.34 8.48
C GLU A 136 -14.12 -13.56 9.54
N LEU A 137 -13.78 -13.73 10.83
CA LEU A 137 -14.43 -12.99 11.92
C LEU A 137 -14.17 -11.48 11.81
N ILE A 138 -12.95 -11.06 11.49
CA ILE A 138 -12.58 -9.65 11.38
C ILE A 138 -13.26 -9.02 10.16
N ALA A 139 -13.29 -9.71 9.02
CA ALA A 139 -13.98 -9.26 7.82
C ALA A 139 -15.47 -9.00 8.06
N SER A 140 -16.18 -9.97 8.66
CA SER A 140 -17.59 -9.78 9.01
C SER A 140 -17.78 -8.66 10.04
N TYR A 141 -16.87 -8.52 11.01
CA TYR A 141 -16.97 -7.44 11.99
C TYR A 141 -16.76 -6.06 11.38
N VAL A 142 -15.83 -5.93 10.42
CA VAL A 142 -15.59 -4.69 9.68
C VAL A 142 -16.83 -4.30 8.87
N GLU A 143 -17.40 -5.26 8.13
CA GLU A 143 -18.60 -5.05 7.31
C GLU A 143 -19.82 -4.68 8.16
N GLU A 144 -20.09 -5.41 9.25
CA GLU A 144 -21.25 -5.16 10.12
C GLU A 144 -21.21 -3.84 10.88
N ASN A 145 -20.02 -3.23 11.06
CA ASN A 145 -19.83 -2.03 11.86
C ASN A 145 -19.28 -0.85 11.04
N ASP A 146 -19.26 -0.97 9.70
CA ASP A 146 -18.79 0.05 8.74
C ASP A 146 -17.41 0.62 9.11
N ILE A 147 -16.46 -0.26 9.46
CA ILE A 147 -15.14 0.16 9.98
C ILE A 147 -14.20 0.54 8.84
N ILE A 148 -13.69 1.76 8.88
CA ILE A 148 -12.60 2.20 7.99
C ILE A 148 -11.28 1.65 8.53
N ARG A 149 -10.60 0.79 7.76
CA ARG A 149 -9.39 0.09 8.21
C ARG A 149 -8.14 0.93 7.95
N PRO A 150 -7.13 0.91 8.85
CA PRO A 150 -5.85 1.58 8.61
C PRO A 150 -5.17 1.13 7.33
N ASP A 151 -5.21 -0.17 7.03
CA ASP A 151 -4.58 -0.71 5.82
C ASP A 151 -5.29 -0.24 4.54
N ASP A 152 -6.60 0.04 4.56
CA ASP A 152 -7.31 0.69 3.43
C ASP A 152 -6.83 2.14 3.21
N LEU A 153 -6.42 2.82 4.28
CA LEU A 153 -5.80 4.14 4.21
C LEU A 153 -4.34 4.06 3.73
N VAL A 154 -3.63 2.96 4.03
CA VAL A 154 -2.22 2.71 3.64
C VAL A 154 -2.10 2.13 2.23
N VAL A 155 -3.12 1.45 1.69
CA VAL A 155 -3.21 1.04 0.27
C VAL A 155 -3.22 2.26 -0.67
N LYS A 156 -3.56 3.45 -0.16
CA LYS A 156 -3.31 4.72 -0.87
C LYS A 156 -1.83 5.13 -0.93
N SER A 157 -0.91 4.43 -0.25
CA SER A 157 0.44 4.95 0.02
C SER A 157 1.66 4.01 -0.19
N THR A 158 1.63 2.66 -0.18
CA THR A 158 2.79 1.79 -0.55
C THR A 158 2.39 0.31 -0.57
N GLY A 159 2.84 -0.63 -1.42
CA GLY A 159 4.02 -0.71 -2.28
C GLY A 159 3.81 -1.64 -3.50
N THR A 160 4.74 -1.58 -4.45
CA THR A 160 4.65 -2.06 -5.84
C THR A 160 3.58 -1.36 -6.70
N ASN A 161 2.29 -1.46 -6.33
CA ASN A 161 1.23 -0.69 -7.00
C ASN A 161 1.38 0.82 -6.74
N SER A 162 1.86 1.22 -5.56
CA SER A 162 2.14 2.64 -5.30
C SER A 162 3.34 3.17 -6.08
N ALA A 163 4.33 2.32 -6.42
CA ALA A 163 5.47 2.74 -7.23
C ALA A 163 5.10 2.89 -8.71
N ILE A 164 4.25 2.00 -9.22
CA ILE A 164 3.64 2.13 -10.54
C ILE A 164 2.74 3.37 -10.56
N LYS A 165 1.82 3.52 -9.60
CA LYS A 165 0.93 4.68 -9.54
C LYS A 165 1.69 6.00 -9.42
N LEU A 166 2.72 6.09 -8.57
CA LEU A 166 3.59 7.27 -8.49
C LEU A 166 4.32 7.52 -9.81
N TYR A 167 4.81 6.46 -10.46
CA TYR A 167 5.41 6.56 -11.78
C TYR A 167 4.41 7.09 -12.82
N ILE A 168 3.17 6.60 -12.84
CA ILE A 168 2.10 7.09 -13.72
C ILE A 168 1.84 8.58 -13.43
N ILE A 169 1.54 8.95 -12.19
CA ILE A 169 1.26 10.34 -11.77
C ILE A 169 2.40 11.26 -12.22
N GLN A 170 3.66 10.92 -11.91
CA GLN A 170 4.81 11.76 -12.25
C GLN A 170 5.02 11.93 -13.75
N ASN A 171 4.72 10.92 -14.58
CA ASN A 171 4.94 11.00 -16.02
C ASN A 171 3.75 11.60 -16.76
N VAL A 172 2.54 11.43 -16.24
CA VAL A 172 1.34 12.16 -16.68
C VAL A 172 1.49 13.66 -16.38
N ASP A 173 1.98 14.04 -15.20
CA ASP A 173 2.29 15.45 -14.86
C ASP A 173 3.34 16.07 -15.80
N ARG A 174 4.24 15.23 -16.33
CA ARG A 174 5.25 15.61 -17.33
C ARG A 174 4.73 15.57 -18.77
N LYS A 175 3.45 15.19 -18.96
CA LYS A 175 2.76 15.10 -20.24
C LYS A 175 3.45 14.16 -21.24
N LEU A 176 3.96 13.03 -20.75
CA LEU A 176 4.49 12.00 -21.64
C LEU A 176 3.34 11.22 -22.31
N PRO A 177 3.51 10.76 -23.57
CA PRO A 177 2.55 9.88 -24.24
C PRO A 177 2.18 8.67 -23.37
N LEU A 178 0.90 8.34 -23.27
CA LEU A 178 0.42 7.31 -22.33
C LEU A 178 0.95 5.91 -22.69
N ASP A 179 1.07 5.64 -23.98
CA ASP A 179 1.65 4.41 -24.55
C ASP A 179 3.14 4.24 -24.21
N ASP A 180 3.92 5.33 -24.24
CA ASP A 180 5.32 5.34 -23.81
C ASP A 180 5.44 5.06 -22.30
N ILE A 181 4.54 5.63 -21.49
CA ILE A 181 4.52 5.39 -20.03
C ILE A 181 4.23 3.90 -19.76
N ALA A 182 3.20 3.35 -20.39
CA ALA A 182 2.81 1.95 -20.24
C ALA A 182 3.93 0.99 -20.70
N SER A 183 4.44 1.18 -21.93
CA SER A 183 5.46 0.30 -22.52
C SER A 183 6.78 0.30 -21.74
N SER A 184 7.18 1.43 -21.13
CA SER A 184 8.41 1.53 -20.32
C SER A 184 8.42 0.61 -19.09
N LYS A 185 7.24 0.21 -18.61
CA LYS A 185 7.06 -0.72 -17.49
C LYS A 185 6.64 -2.11 -17.94
N GLY A 186 6.51 -2.33 -19.26
CA GLY A 186 6.07 -3.60 -19.82
C GLY A 186 4.64 -3.96 -19.45
N ILE A 187 3.79 -2.95 -19.21
CA ILE A 187 2.36 -3.14 -18.92
C ILE A 187 1.53 -2.88 -20.17
N SER A 188 0.42 -3.61 -20.30
CA SER A 188 -0.53 -3.43 -21.39
C SER A 188 -1.28 -2.10 -21.23
N MET A 189 -1.82 -1.55 -22.32
CA MET A 189 -2.63 -0.33 -22.24
C MET A 189 -3.87 -0.53 -21.38
N ASP A 190 -4.54 -1.67 -21.52
CA ASP A 190 -5.70 -2.03 -20.69
C ASP A 190 -5.37 -2.03 -19.18
N ASP A 191 -4.26 -2.65 -18.78
CA ASP A 191 -3.84 -2.67 -17.37
C ASP A 191 -3.33 -1.30 -16.90
N PHE A 192 -2.72 -0.52 -17.78
CA PHE A 192 -2.31 0.86 -17.49
C PHE A 192 -3.52 1.76 -17.20
N ILE A 193 -4.58 1.66 -18.01
CA ILE A 193 -5.83 2.40 -17.80
C ILE A 193 -6.48 1.97 -16.47
N LYS A 194 -6.48 0.68 -16.11
CA LYS A 194 -6.97 0.22 -14.79
C LYS A 194 -6.22 0.86 -13.63
N GLU A 195 -4.90 1.03 -13.74
CA GLU A 195 -4.12 1.72 -12.71
C GLU A 195 -4.45 3.21 -12.65
N MET A 196 -4.68 3.88 -13.79
CA MET A 196 -5.15 5.27 -13.84
C MET A 196 -6.53 5.46 -13.22
N GLU A 197 -7.48 4.57 -13.53
CA GLU A 197 -8.81 4.53 -12.90
C GLU A 197 -8.68 4.40 -11.38
N ALA A 198 -7.84 3.48 -10.92
CA ALA A 198 -7.59 3.30 -9.48
C ALA A 198 -6.93 4.53 -8.83
N ILE A 199 -6.10 5.30 -9.56
CA ILE A 199 -5.52 6.57 -9.07
C ILE A 199 -6.64 7.61 -8.92
N VAL A 200 -7.46 7.80 -9.94
CA VAL A 200 -8.53 8.81 -9.93
C VAL A 200 -9.60 8.49 -8.91
N PHE A 201 -10.06 7.24 -8.82
CA PHE A 201 -11.04 6.82 -7.81
C PHE A 201 -10.52 6.88 -6.37
N SER A 202 -9.19 6.94 -6.18
CA SER A 202 -8.61 7.15 -4.85
C SER A 202 -8.69 8.60 -4.36
N GLY A 203 -9.05 9.54 -5.24
CA GLY A 203 -9.11 10.99 -4.96
C GLY A 203 -7.99 11.81 -5.60
N THR A 204 -7.12 11.20 -6.41
CA THR A 204 -5.97 11.90 -7.00
C THR A 204 -6.36 12.47 -8.36
N LYS A 205 -6.08 13.75 -8.59
CA LYS A 205 -6.30 14.37 -9.91
C LYS A 205 -5.24 13.93 -10.90
N LEU A 206 -5.67 13.55 -12.10
CA LEU A 206 -4.81 13.33 -13.26
C LEU A 206 -5.28 14.26 -14.39
N ASN A 207 -4.36 15.04 -14.96
CA ASN A 207 -4.64 15.82 -16.16
C ASN A 207 -4.09 15.08 -17.38
N ILE A 208 -4.99 14.57 -18.21
CA ILE A 208 -4.66 13.82 -19.43
C ILE A 208 -5.18 14.50 -20.69
N ASP A 209 -5.53 15.79 -20.60
CA ASP A 209 -6.06 16.57 -21.74
C ASP A 209 -5.12 16.54 -22.94
N TYR A 210 -3.82 16.52 -22.69
CA TYR A 210 -2.80 16.48 -23.74
C TYR A 210 -2.88 15.21 -24.60
N TRP A 211 -3.33 14.09 -24.02
CA TRP A 211 -3.51 12.83 -24.73
C TRP A 211 -4.89 12.77 -25.37
N LEU A 212 -5.93 13.19 -24.66
CA LEU A 212 -7.30 13.22 -25.20
C LEU A 212 -7.40 14.11 -26.44
N ASN A 213 -6.72 15.26 -26.45
CA ASN A 213 -6.67 16.14 -27.63
C ASN A 213 -5.95 15.54 -28.84
N ASP A 214 -5.22 14.43 -28.67
CA ASP A 214 -4.57 13.71 -29.78
C ASP A 214 -5.46 12.60 -30.34
N ILE A 215 -6.32 12.00 -29.50
CA ILE A 215 -7.18 10.87 -29.87
C ILE A 215 -8.64 11.25 -30.14
N LEU A 216 -9.14 12.37 -29.59
CA LEU A 216 -10.51 12.85 -29.73
C LEU A 216 -10.52 14.33 -30.08
N ASP A 217 -11.36 14.73 -31.05
CA ASP A 217 -11.57 16.13 -31.37
C ASP A 217 -12.48 16.85 -30.34
N GLU A 218 -12.60 18.18 -30.46
CA GLU A 218 -13.36 18.99 -29.50
C GLU A 218 -14.86 18.61 -29.47
N ASP A 219 -15.45 18.27 -30.62
CA ASP A 219 -16.88 17.92 -30.73
C ASP A 219 -17.14 16.55 -30.06
N GLN A 220 -16.27 15.57 -30.31
CA GLN A 220 -16.31 14.26 -29.65
C GLN A 220 -16.14 14.37 -28.13
N GLN A 221 -15.21 15.20 -27.69
CA GLN A 221 -14.99 15.42 -26.25
C GLN A 221 -16.19 16.09 -25.58
N GLU A 222 -16.87 17.02 -26.25
CA GLU A 222 -18.09 17.66 -25.75
C GLU A 222 -19.25 16.65 -25.66
N GLU A 223 -19.42 15.80 -26.68
CA GLU A 223 -20.44 14.76 -26.69
C GLU A 223 -20.29 13.76 -25.53
N ILE A 224 -19.07 13.23 -25.32
CA ILE A 224 -18.81 12.29 -24.22
C ILE A 224 -18.96 12.97 -22.86
N HIS A 225 -18.58 14.26 -22.74
CA HIS A 225 -18.79 15.05 -21.53
C HIS A 225 -20.26 15.11 -21.12
N ASP A 226 -21.10 15.50 -22.08
CA ASP A 226 -22.52 15.72 -21.84
C ASP A 226 -23.22 14.40 -21.47
N TYR A 227 -22.84 13.30 -22.13
CA TYR A 227 -23.28 11.97 -21.73
C TYR A 227 -22.99 11.67 -20.25
N PHE A 228 -21.75 11.85 -19.78
CA PHE A 228 -21.40 11.56 -18.39
C PHE A 228 -22.02 12.55 -17.38
N MET A 229 -22.31 13.79 -17.80
CA MET A 229 -23.03 14.76 -16.98
C MET A 229 -24.51 14.39 -16.75
N GLU A 230 -25.14 13.78 -17.75
CA GLU A 230 -26.57 13.42 -17.71
C GLU A 230 -26.82 11.98 -17.24
N SER A 231 -25.82 11.11 -17.33
CA SER A 231 -25.93 9.70 -16.94
C SER A 231 -26.10 9.51 -15.43
N GLU A 232 -26.89 8.50 -15.04
CA GLU A 232 -27.04 8.07 -13.64
C GLU A 232 -25.89 7.14 -13.17
N THR A 233 -24.99 6.74 -14.08
CA THR A 233 -23.95 5.73 -13.85
C THR A 233 -22.71 5.97 -14.71
N ASP A 234 -21.54 5.63 -14.16
CA ASP A 234 -20.25 5.81 -14.82
C ASP A 234 -19.74 4.51 -15.50
N LYS A 235 -20.62 3.52 -15.66
CA LYS A 235 -20.26 2.23 -16.27
C LYS A 235 -20.03 2.37 -17.77
N ILE A 236 -18.84 1.99 -18.20
CA ILE A 236 -18.42 2.01 -19.61
C ILE A 236 -19.27 1.09 -20.49
N SER A 237 -19.78 -0.03 -19.96
CA SER A 237 -20.67 -0.90 -20.72
C SER A 237 -21.95 -0.20 -21.18
N GLU A 238 -22.48 0.71 -20.36
CA GLU A 238 -23.69 1.47 -20.72
C GLU A 238 -23.35 2.59 -21.71
N ALA A 239 -22.16 3.21 -21.58
CA ALA A 239 -21.67 4.18 -22.56
C ALA A 239 -21.43 3.55 -23.94
N LEU A 240 -20.84 2.35 -23.98
CA LEU A 240 -20.64 1.60 -25.22
C LEU A 240 -21.95 1.23 -25.93
N GLU A 241 -22.99 0.91 -25.16
CA GLU A 241 -24.32 0.64 -25.71
C GLU A 241 -24.97 1.92 -26.25
N GLU A 242 -24.81 3.07 -25.57
CA GLU A 242 -25.39 4.35 -26.01
C GLU A 242 -24.75 4.87 -27.30
N PHE A 243 -23.41 4.81 -27.39
CA PHE A 243 -22.68 5.30 -28.54
C PHE A 243 -22.63 4.32 -29.73
N ASP A 244 -23.22 3.13 -29.61
CA ASP A 244 -23.36 2.12 -30.69
C ASP A 244 -22.09 1.88 -31.54
N GLY A 245 -20.91 1.96 -30.92
CA GLY A 245 -19.61 1.74 -31.58
C GLY A 245 -18.97 2.97 -32.24
N ASP A 246 -19.49 4.17 -32.02
CA ASP A 246 -18.86 5.44 -32.46
C ASP A 246 -17.54 5.72 -31.72
N TYR A 247 -17.34 5.10 -30.55
CA TYR A 247 -16.13 5.21 -29.74
C TYR A 247 -15.58 3.83 -29.35
N GLU A 248 -14.26 3.73 -29.28
CA GLU A 248 -13.58 2.57 -28.71
C GLU A 248 -13.71 2.56 -27.18
N GLU A 249 -13.69 1.37 -26.57
CA GLU A 249 -13.75 1.22 -25.11
C GLU A 249 -12.63 2.00 -24.41
N GLU A 250 -11.44 2.03 -25.02
CA GLU A 250 -10.28 2.78 -24.52
C GLU A 250 -10.55 4.28 -24.45
N GLU A 251 -11.15 4.86 -25.49
CA GLU A 251 -11.47 6.30 -25.57
C GLU A 251 -12.46 6.70 -24.49
N LEU A 252 -13.54 5.93 -24.32
CA LEU A 252 -14.56 6.16 -23.29
C LEU A 252 -13.98 6.03 -21.89
N ARG A 253 -13.08 5.06 -21.66
CA ARG A 253 -12.41 4.88 -20.36
C ARG A 253 -11.48 6.04 -20.03
N LEU A 254 -10.67 6.48 -20.99
CA LEU A 254 -9.78 7.62 -20.82
C LEU A 254 -10.57 8.92 -20.59
N TYR A 255 -11.67 9.13 -21.31
CA TYR A 255 -12.52 10.28 -21.07
C TYR A 255 -13.16 10.24 -19.68
N ARG A 256 -13.65 9.07 -19.24
CA ARG A 256 -14.18 8.90 -17.88
C ARG A 256 -13.16 9.24 -16.81
N ILE A 257 -11.89 8.89 -16.99
CA ILE A 257 -10.80 9.27 -16.07
C ILE A 257 -10.70 10.80 -15.95
N LYS A 258 -10.73 11.53 -17.08
CA LYS A 258 -10.77 13.00 -17.09
C LYS A 258 -12.00 13.52 -16.33
N PHE A 259 -13.19 13.03 -16.70
CA PHE A 259 -14.46 13.46 -16.13
C PHE A 259 -14.48 13.33 -14.60
N ILE A 260 -14.12 12.16 -14.06
CA ILE A 260 -14.09 11.92 -12.61
C ILE A 260 -13.01 12.78 -11.93
N SER A 261 -11.86 12.97 -12.58
CA SER A 261 -10.79 13.83 -12.05
C SER A 261 -11.19 15.31 -11.95
N GLU A 262 -12.12 15.77 -12.79
CA GLU A 262 -12.61 17.17 -12.80
C GLU A 262 -13.83 17.37 -11.90
N VAL A 263 -14.75 16.41 -11.89
CA VAL A 263 -16.07 16.55 -11.24
C VAL A 263 -16.08 16.00 -9.82
N ALA A 264 -15.36 14.91 -9.54
CA ALA A 264 -15.42 14.21 -8.26
C ALA A 264 -14.25 14.53 -7.31
N ASN A 265 -13.10 14.93 -7.84
CA ASN A 265 -11.87 15.21 -7.09
C ASN A 265 -11.57 16.71 -7.02
#